data_AF-Q1LAY4-F1
#
_entry.id   AF-Q1LAY4-F1
#
_cell.length_a   1.000
_cell.length_b   1.000
_cell.length_c   1.000
_cell.angle_alpha   90.00
_cell.angle_beta   90.00
_cell.angle_gamma   90.00
#
_symmetry.space_group_name_H-M   'P 1'
#
loop_
_entity.id
_entity.type
_entity.pdbx_description
1 polymer ?
#
loop_
_entity_poly.entity_id
_entity_poly.type
_entity_poly.pdbx_seq_one_letter_code
_entity_poly.pdbx_strand_id
1 'polypeptide(L)'
;MDRSLDILAVHGFAVREGRGKWACCYEIRLAIVGGPLLYRGELHGRNFATEEAAIIAAVEIGEREAGRHIDAARAMIVALARITDGAHHEMS
;
A
#
# COMPACT_ATOMS: atom_id res chain seq x y z
N MET A 1 10.29 21.71 -3.80
CA MET A 1 9.99 20.92 -2.59
C MET A 1 9.84 19.48 -3.03
N ASP A 2 10.73 18.60 -2.57
CA ASP A 2 10.66 17.17 -2.84
C ASP A 2 9.44 16.61 -2.11
N ARG A 3 8.41 16.18 -2.85
CA ARG A 3 7.21 15.57 -2.28
C ARG A 3 7.54 14.09 -2.05
N SER A 4 8.36 13.79 -1.05
CA SER A 4 8.73 12.41 -0.75
C SER A 4 7.49 11.65 -0.26
N LEU A 5 7.10 10.63 -1.01
CA LEU A 5 6.08 9.64 -0.64
C LEU A 5 6.85 8.45 -0.08
N ASP A 6 6.62 8.15 1.19
CA ASP A 6 7.34 7.09 1.91
C ASP A 6 6.36 6.08 2.50
N ILE A 7 6.70 4.78 2.40
CA ILE A 7 6.04 3.75 3.20
C ILE A 7 6.55 3.88 4.64
N LEU A 8 5.65 4.03 5.59
CA LEU A 8 6.00 4.04 7.01
C LEU A 8 6.08 2.62 7.58
N ALA A 9 5.14 1.76 7.21
CA ALA A 9 5.10 0.38 7.68
C ALA A 9 4.22 -0.51 6.80
N VAL A 10 4.64 -1.78 6.68
CA VAL A 10 3.78 -2.91 6.29
C VAL A 10 3.71 -3.85 7.47
N HIS A 11 2.50 -4.19 7.90
CA HIS A 11 2.27 -5.16 8.96
C HIS A 11 1.44 -6.32 8.41
N GLY A 12 2.05 -7.49 8.29
CA GLY A 12 1.36 -8.74 7.98
C GLY A 12 0.98 -9.47 9.26
N PHE A 13 -0.23 -10.00 9.30
CA PHE A 13 -0.74 -10.80 10.41
C PHE A 13 -1.63 -11.92 9.87
N ALA A 14 -1.86 -12.94 10.71
CA ALA A 14 -2.67 -14.08 10.35
C ALA A 14 -3.92 -14.16 11.22
N VAL A 15 -5.05 -14.52 10.62
CA VAL A 15 -6.33 -14.71 11.32
C VAL A 15 -6.78 -16.15 11.13
N ARG A 16 -7.23 -16.79 12.20
CA ARG A 16 -7.63 -18.20 12.15
C ARG A 16 -9.03 -18.35 11.53
N GLU A 17 -9.14 -19.12 10.45
CA GLU A 17 -10.42 -19.33 9.72
C GLU A 17 -11.12 -20.67 10.06
N GLY A 18 -10.48 -21.50 10.89
CA GLY A 18 -10.99 -22.83 11.27
C GLY A 18 -10.37 -23.97 10.46
N ARG A 19 -10.64 -25.23 10.86
CA ARG A 19 -10.04 -26.45 10.28
C ARG A 19 -8.50 -26.42 10.17
N GLY A 20 -7.84 -25.73 11.10
CA GLY A 20 -6.38 -25.59 11.11
C GLY A 20 -5.82 -24.63 10.05
N LYS A 21 -6.66 -23.76 9.47
CA LYS A 21 -6.26 -22.82 8.42
C LYS A 21 -6.12 -21.39 8.94
N TRP A 22 -5.28 -20.63 8.25
CA TRP A 22 -4.99 -19.23 8.51
C TRP A 22 -5.24 -18.38 7.25
N ALA A 23 -5.99 -17.29 7.43
CA ALA A 23 -6.07 -16.17 6.49
C ALA A 23 -4.85 -15.26 6.66
N CYS A 24 -4.43 -14.64 5.56
CA CYS A 24 -3.35 -13.66 5.53
C CYS A 24 -3.95 -12.27 5.39
N CYS A 25 -3.64 -11.40 6.34
CA CYS A 25 -4.13 -10.03 6.36
C CYS A 25 -2.94 -9.08 6.45
N TYR A 26 -3.02 -7.92 5.78
CA TYR A 26 -1.96 -6.93 5.85
C TYR A 26 -2.52 -5.52 6.04
N GLU A 27 -1.73 -4.69 6.70
CA GLU A 27 -1.94 -3.25 6.84
C GLU A 27 -0.75 -2.50 6.27
N ILE A 28 -1.02 -1.46 5.47
CA ILE A 28 -0.01 -0.58 4.89
C ILE A 28 -0.28 0.82 5.41
N ARG A 29 0.76 1.45 5.97
CA ARG A 29 0.74 2.85 6.38
C ARG A 29 1.65 3.65 5.46
N LEU A 30 1.08 4.62 4.75
CA LEU A 30 1.81 5.53 3.88
C LEU A 30 1.85 6.94 4.48
N ALA A 31 3.03 7.56 4.46
CA ALA A 31 3.18 8.99 4.68
C ALA A 31 2.99 9.68 3.33
N ILE A 32 1.92 10.47 3.21
CA ILE A 32 1.68 11.30 2.03
C ILE A 32 1.52 12.76 2.44
N VAL A 33 1.75 13.67 1.48
CA VAL A 33 1.40 15.09 1.64
C VAL A 33 -0.11 15.19 1.82
N GLY A 34 -0.57 15.62 3.00
CA GLY A 34 -1.99 15.69 3.36
C GLY A 34 -2.41 14.76 4.51
N GLY A 35 -1.51 13.89 5.01
CA GLY A 35 -1.76 13.05 6.18
C GLY A 35 -1.49 11.56 5.93
N PRO A 36 -1.52 10.71 6.98
CA PRO A 36 -1.28 9.29 6.82
C PRO A 36 -2.46 8.59 6.13
N LEU A 37 -2.17 7.68 5.21
CA LEU A 37 -3.15 6.76 4.66
C LEU A 37 -2.94 5.36 5.22
N LEU A 38 -4.05 4.71 5.59
CA LEU A 38 -4.09 3.31 6.05
C LEU A 38 -4.83 2.48 5.01
N TYR A 39 -4.15 1.50 4.44
CA TYR A 39 -4.75 0.48 3.58
C TYR A 39 -4.75 -0.86 4.31
N ARG A 40 -5.84 -1.61 4.19
CA ARG A 40 -5.96 -2.97 4.71
C ARG A 40 -6.39 -3.89 3.58
N GLY A 41 -5.80 -5.08 3.53
CA GLY A 41 -6.21 -6.12 2.60
C GLY A 41 -6.17 -7.50 3.23
N GLU A 42 -6.96 -8.39 2.65
CA GLU A 42 -7.06 -9.79 3.02
C GLU A 42 -6.81 -10.64 1.79
N LEU A 43 -6.02 -11.69 1.95
CA LEU A 43 -5.72 -12.62 0.87
C LEU A 43 -6.73 -13.76 0.86
N HIS A 44 -7.79 -13.60 0.08
CA HIS A 44 -8.81 -14.64 -0.08
C HIS A 44 -8.30 -15.82 -0.93
N GLY A 45 -8.80 -17.01 -0.62
CA GLY A 45 -8.60 -18.22 -1.44
C GLY A 45 -7.25 -18.92 -1.28
N ARG A 46 -6.35 -18.41 -0.44
CA ARG A 46 -5.12 -19.12 -0.06
C ARG A 46 -5.27 -19.75 1.31
N ASN A 47 -4.78 -20.99 1.44
CA ASN A 47 -4.79 -21.73 2.69
C ASN A 47 -3.35 -21.97 3.11
N PHE A 48 -2.98 -21.54 4.32
CA PHE A 48 -1.66 -21.79 4.89
C PHE A 48 -1.75 -22.78 6.02
N ALA A 49 -0.80 -23.73 6.05
CA ALA A 49 -0.75 -24.80 7.04
C ALA A 49 -0.29 -24.30 8.42
N THR A 50 0.44 -23.17 8.47
CA THR A 50 0.94 -22.57 9.70
C THR A 50 0.64 -21.07 9.73
N GLU A 51 0.59 -20.53 10.94
CA GLU A 51 0.42 -19.10 11.20
C GLU A 51 1.59 -18.30 10.60
N GLU A 52 2.81 -18.78 10.82
CA GLU A 52 4.04 -18.15 10.31
C GLU A 52 4.06 -18.06 8.78
N ALA A 53 3.66 -19.13 8.08
CA ALA A 53 3.57 -19.11 6.63
C ALA A 53 2.52 -18.11 6.13
N ALA A 54 1.42 -17.92 6.87
CA ALA A 54 0.43 -16.91 6.58
C ALA A 54 0.95 -15.48 6.81
N ILE A 55 1.70 -15.25 7.89
CA ILE A 55 2.29 -13.94 8.20
C ILE A 55 3.31 -13.55 7.13
N ILE A 56 4.22 -14.45 6.75
CA ILE A 56 5.23 -14.20 5.71
C ILE A 56 4.54 -13.82 4.40
N ALA A 57 3.54 -14.61 3.98
CA ALA A 57 2.78 -14.34 2.77
C ALA A 57 2.01 -13.01 2.84
N ALA A 58 1.48 -12.65 4.01
CA ALA A 58 0.82 -11.37 4.23
C ALA A 58 1.78 -10.19 4.06
N VAL A 59 2.99 -10.28 4.63
CA VAL A 59 4.01 -9.23 4.54
C VAL A 59 4.46 -9.04 3.09
N GLU A 60 4.85 -10.11 2.39
CA GLU A 60 5.32 -10.04 1.01
C GLU A 60 4.30 -9.39 0.06
N ILE A 61 3.02 -9.67 0.27
CA ILE A 61 1.93 -9.11 -0.52
C ILE A 61 1.68 -7.67 -0.12
N GLY A 62 1.66 -7.38 1.18
CA GLY A 62 1.55 -6.01 1.69
C GLY A 62 2.64 -5.10 1.13
N GLU A 63 3.88 -5.58 1.04
CA GLU A 63 5.00 -4.84 0.44
C GLU A 63 4.79 -4.59 -1.06
N ARG A 64 4.30 -5.60 -1.80
CA ARG A 64 4.00 -5.45 -3.23
C ARG A 64 2.89 -4.43 -3.48
N GLU A 65 1.81 -4.49 -2.72
CA GLU A 65 0.71 -3.53 -2.83
C GLU A 65 1.16 -2.13 -2.38
N ALA A 66 2.00 -2.03 -1.35
CA ALA A 66 2.56 -0.76 -0.92
C ALA A 66 3.38 -0.09 -2.05
N GLY A 67 4.17 -0.88 -2.78
CA GLY A 67 4.86 -0.41 -3.99
C GLY A 67 3.90 0.14 -5.05
N ARG A 68 2.80 -0.58 -5.35
CA ARG A 68 1.79 -0.10 -6.30
C ARG A 68 1.12 1.20 -5.85
N HIS A 69 0.83 1.34 -4.57
CA HIS A 69 0.26 2.57 -4.02
C HIS A 69 1.24 3.75 -4.13
N ILE A 70 2.54 3.54 -3.89
CA ILE A 70 3.56 4.57 -4.15
C ILE A 70 3.57 4.94 -5.63
N ASP A 71 3.61 3.97 -6.54
CA ASP A 71 3.71 4.23 -7.97
C ASP A 71 2.49 5.02 -8.47
N ALA A 72 1.30 4.65 -8.01
CA ALA A 72 0.06 5.37 -8.31
C ALA A 72 0.11 6.82 -7.77
N ALA A 73 0.55 7.00 -6.52
CA ALA A 73 0.66 8.32 -5.91
C ALA A 73 1.71 9.19 -6.62
N ARG A 74 2.86 8.62 -7.02
CA ARG A 74 3.87 9.31 -7.83
C ARG A 74 3.31 9.74 -9.19
N ALA A 75 2.56 8.87 -9.87
CA ALA A 75 1.92 9.20 -11.13
C ALA A 75 0.91 10.35 -10.98
N MET A 76 0.12 10.36 -9.92
CA MET A 76 -0.81 11.46 -9.62
C MET A 76 -0.08 12.78 -9.35
N ILE A 77 1.02 12.77 -8.60
CA ILE A 77 1.82 13.98 -8.34
C ILE A 77 2.37 14.55 -9.65
N VAL A 78 2.91 13.71 -10.54
CA VAL A 78 3.44 14.14 -11.84
C VAL A 78 2.31 14.71 -12.72
N ALA A 79 1.16 14.05 -12.76
CA ALA A 79 0.00 14.53 -13.52
C ALA A 79 -0.47 15.91 -13.01
N LEU A 80 -0.57 16.08 -11.69
CA LEU A 80 -0.95 17.35 -11.07
C LEU A 80 0.04 18.47 -11.39
N ALA A 81 1.35 18.19 -11.31
CA ALA A 81 2.39 19.17 -11.62
C ALA A 81 2.28 19.68 -13.07
N ARG A 82 2.02 18.78 -14.04
CA ARG A 82 1.84 19.16 -15.45
C ARG A 82 0.64 20.06 -15.67
N ILE A 83 -0.47 19.82 -14.97
CA ILE A 83 -1.66 20.68 -15.06
C ILE A 83 -1.36 22.06 -14.52
N THR A 84 -0.68 22.16 -13.37
CA THR A 84 -0.33 23.45 -12.79
C THR A 84 0.66 24.22 -13.65
N ASP A 85 1.65 23.55 -14.25
CA ASP A 85 2.64 24.20 -15.12
C ASP A 85 2.01 24.69 -16.44
N GLY A 86 1.07 23.93 -17.01
CA GLY A 86 0.31 24.36 -18.19
C GLY A 86 -0.60 25.55 -17.94
N ALA A 87 -1.28 25.59 -16.78
CA ALA A 87 -2.14 26.70 -16.39
C ALA A 87 -1.36 28.02 -16.17
N HIS A 88 -0.10 27.93 -15.72
CA HIS A 88 0.78 29.10 -15.63
C HIS A 88 1.24 29.64 -17.00
N HIS A 89 1.23 28.81 -18.05
CA HIS A 89 1.64 29.21 -19.40
C HIS A 89 0.50 29.85 -20.21
N GLU A 90 -0.75 29.47 -19.97
CA GLU A 90 -1.93 30.03 -20.65
C GLU A 90 -2.39 31.39 -20.08
N MET A 91 -1.81 31.82 -18.96
CA MET A 91 -2.10 33.11 -18.31
C MET A 91 -1.04 34.20 -18.57
N SER A 92 -0.03 33.94 -19.40
CA SER A 92 1.02 34.88 -19.78
C SER A 92 1.00 35.20 -21.26
#